data_AF-A0AB39YGF5-F1
#
_entry.id   AF-A0AB39YGF5-F1
#
_cell.length_a   1.000
_cell.length_b   1.000
_cell.length_c   1.000
_cell.angle_alpha   90.00
_cell.angle_beta   90.00
_cell.angle_gamma   90.00
#
_symmetry.space_group_name_H-M   'P 1'
#
loop_
_entity.id
_entity.type
_entity.pdbx_description
1 polymer ?
#
loop_
_entity_poly.entity_id
_entity_poly.type
_entity_poly.pdbx_seq_one_letter_code
_entity_poly.pdbx_strand_id
1 'polypeptide(L)'
;MRTRGYAALDVTSEAEETHQQALHKALRTTVYSPVNGGGYYFGLPGVNTFWWPWSTARLVRRLHAFSPDVYTWTLPGALPAPRAAQDGLPTAPLGRP
;
A
#
# COMPACT_ATOMS: atom_id res chain seq x y z
N MET A 1 4.03 -9.00 20.56
CA MET A 1 4.89 -9.79 19.65
C MET A 1 5.90 -10.64 20.40
N ARG A 2 6.88 -10.02 21.07
CA ARG A 2 7.95 -10.75 21.77
C ARG A 2 7.46 -11.74 22.83
N THR A 3 6.38 -11.39 23.54
CA THR A 3 5.73 -12.24 24.55
C THR A 3 4.88 -13.38 23.99
N ARG A 4 4.46 -13.30 22.72
CA ARG A 4 3.67 -14.35 22.04
C ARG A 4 4.53 -15.23 21.13
N GLY A 5 5.85 -15.03 21.13
CA GLY A 5 6.79 -15.85 20.38
C GLY A 5 6.78 -15.65 18.86
N TYR A 6 6.11 -14.64 18.30
CA TYR A 6 6.13 -14.37 16.86
C TYR A 6 7.42 -13.66 16.44
N ALA A 7 7.95 -14.04 15.28
CA ALA A 7 9.17 -13.48 14.70
C ALA A 7 8.91 -12.36 13.69
N ALA A 8 7.81 -12.43 12.94
CA ALA A 8 7.41 -11.41 11.97
C ALA A 8 5.90 -11.21 11.92
N LEU A 9 5.51 -10.07 11.37
CA LEU A 9 4.14 -9.68 11.08
C LEU A 9 4.11 -9.10 9.67
N ASP A 10 3.25 -9.63 8.83
CA ASP A 10 2.99 -9.07 7.49
C ASP A 10 1.51 -8.73 7.35
N VAL A 11 1.18 -7.79 6.47
CA VAL A 11 -0.21 -7.41 6.19
C VAL A 11 -0.76 -8.39 5.17
N THR A 12 -2.01 -8.83 5.32
CA THR A 12 -2.62 -9.70 4.31
C THR A 12 -2.79 -8.96 2.98
N SER A 13 -2.59 -9.65 1.86
CA SER A 13 -2.74 -9.05 0.52
C SER A 13 -4.14 -8.44 0.33
N GLU A 14 -5.18 -9.10 0.84
CA GLU A 14 -6.56 -8.59 0.79
C GLU A 14 -6.72 -7.26 1.53
N ALA A 15 -6.11 -7.12 2.70
CA ALA A 15 -6.17 -5.88 3.47
C ALA A 15 -5.43 -4.73 2.76
N GLU A 16 -4.28 -5.05 2.15
CA GLU A 16 -3.53 -4.11 1.34
C GLU A 16 -4.32 -3.67 0.10
N GLU A 17 -4.86 -4.61 -0.66
CA GLU A 17 -5.69 -4.32 -1.84
C GLU A 17 -6.92 -3.48 -1.50
N THR A 18 -7.63 -3.83 -0.41
CA THR A 18 -8.79 -3.07 0.07
C THR A 18 -8.40 -1.63 0.43
N HIS A 19 -7.24 -1.45 1.08
CA HIS A 19 -6.70 -0.13 1.39
C HIS A 19 -6.38 0.65 0.12
N GLN A 20 -5.68 0.03 -0.84
CA GLN A 20 -5.28 0.63 -2.11
C GLN A 20 -6.50 1.05 -2.95
N GLN A 21 -7.53 0.22 -3.01
CA GLN A 21 -8.79 0.56 -3.70
C GLN A 21 -9.48 1.77 -3.06
N ALA A 22 -9.57 1.80 -1.72
CA ALA A 22 -10.15 2.93 -0.99
C ALA A 22 -9.34 4.22 -1.20
N LEU A 23 -8.01 4.11 -1.21
CA LEU A 23 -7.08 5.21 -1.44
C LEU A 23 -7.28 5.80 -2.84
N HIS A 24 -7.22 4.97 -3.88
CA HIS A 24 -7.43 5.39 -5.26
C HIS A 24 -8.81 6.01 -5.48
N LYS A 25 -9.86 5.45 -4.86
CA LYS A 25 -11.21 6.03 -4.93
C LYS A 25 -11.27 7.43 -4.33
N ALA A 26 -10.65 7.65 -3.17
CA ALA A 26 -10.64 8.95 -2.52
C ALA A 26 -9.77 9.98 -3.24
N LEU A 27 -8.66 9.57 -3.86
CA LEU A 27 -7.80 10.49 -4.61
C LEU A 27 -8.50 11.13 -5.81
N ARG A 28 -9.43 10.40 -6.45
CA ARG A 28 -10.23 10.92 -7.58
C ARG A 28 -11.03 12.18 -7.22
N THR A 29 -11.33 12.40 -5.93
CA THR A 29 -12.07 13.59 -5.48
C THR A 29 -11.16 14.73 -5.03
N THR A 30 -9.85 14.60 -5.24
CA THR A 30 -8.86 15.61 -4.86
C THR A 30 -8.20 16.19 -6.10
N VAL A 31 -7.47 17.30 -5.93
CA VAL A 31 -6.62 17.85 -6.99
C VAL A 31 -5.46 16.91 -7.36
N TYR A 32 -5.19 15.90 -6.54
CA TYR A 32 -4.21 14.83 -6.76
C TYR A 32 -4.85 13.58 -7.39
N SER A 33 -5.86 13.78 -8.22
CA SER A 33 -6.38 12.73 -9.09
C SER A 33 -5.33 12.41 -10.17
N PRO A 34 -5.07 11.12 -10.50
CA PRO A 34 -4.15 10.75 -11.57
C PRO A 34 -4.59 11.27 -12.95
N VAL A 35 -5.86 11.69 -13.08
CA VAL A 35 -6.40 12.35 -14.28
C VAL A 35 -5.77 13.72 -14.54
N ASN A 36 -5.18 14.36 -13.54
CA ASN A 36 -4.63 15.72 -13.63
C ASN A 36 -3.17 15.77 -14.11
N GLY A 37 -2.58 14.64 -14.49
CA GLY A 37 -1.23 14.58 -15.05
C GLY A 37 -0.11 14.55 -14.00
N GLY A 38 1.03 14.00 -14.41
CA GLY A 38 2.17 13.65 -13.56
C GLY A 38 2.71 14.80 -12.71
N GLY A 39 3.05 14.45 -11.47
CA GLY A 39 3.69 15.31 -10.49
C GLY A 39 4.50 14.46 -9.51
N TYR A 40 5.26 15.09 -8.61
CA TYR A 40 6.16 14.42 -7.65
C TYR A 40 5.50 13.28 -6.85
N TYR A 41 4.17 13.32 -6.68
CA TYR A 41 3.41 12.34 -5.89
C TYR A 41 2.95 11.11 -6.67
N PHE A 42 3.20 11.04 -7.97
CA PHE A 42 2.85 9.91 -8.82
C PHE A 42 4.12 9.21 -9.31
N GLY A 43 4.37 7.99 -8.84
CA GLY A 43 5.36 7.10 -9.45
C GLY A 43 4.85 6.57 -10.78
N LEU A 44 5.73 6.13 -11.70
CA LEU A 44 5.31 5.33 -12.87
C LEU A 44 4.75 4.00 -12.35
N PRO A 45 3.51 3.57 -12.68
CA PRO A 45 2.66 3.94 -13.83
C PRO A 45 1.49 4.90 -13.53
N GLY A 46 1.70 5.96 -12.74
CA GLY A 46 0.67 6.90 -12.30
C GLY A 46 0.02 6.53 -10.96
N VAL A 47 0.64 5.63 -10.20
CA VAL A 47 0.17 5.24 -8.86
C VAL A 47 0.66 6.27 -7.86
N ASN A 48 -0.27 6.79 -7.06
CA ASN A 48 0.07 7.68 -5.98
C ASN A 48 0.89 6.92 -4.93
N THR A 49 2.10 7.41 -4.68
CA THR A 49 3.08 6.70 -3.85
C THR A 49 3.12 7.22 -2.41
N PHE A 50 2.54 8.39 -2.11
CA PHE A 50 2.74 9.09 -0.82
C PHE A 50 1.55 9.85 -0.26
N TRP A 51 0.49 10.09 -1.03
CA TRP A 51 -0.55 11.05 -0.65
C TRP A 51 -1.70 10.41 0.12
N TRP A 52 -2.01 10.97 1.29
CA TRP A 52 -3.16 10.62 2.11
C TRP A 52 -4.33 11.59 1.83
N PRO A 53 -5.40 11.16 1.13
CA PRO A 53 -6.47 12.05 0.67
C PRO A 53 -7.48 12.44 1.77
N TRP A 54 -7.26 12.01 3.01
CA TRP A 54 -8.19 12.24 4.12
C TRP A 54 -7.56 13.10 5.23
N SER A 55 -8.34 13.45 6.26
CA SER A 55 -7.85 14.23 7.39
C SER A 55 -6.88 13.43 8.28
N THR A 56 -5.99 14.15 8.97
CA THR A 56 -5.11 13.58 10.02
C THR A 56 -5.91 12.91 11.13
N ALA A 57 -7.08 13.47 11.50
CA ALA A 57 -7.96 12.86 12.49
C ALA A 57 -8.42 11.45 12.06
N ARG A 58 -8.68 11.24 10.75
CA ARG A 58 -9.03 9.91 10.22
C ARG A 58 -7.84 8.96 10.27
N LEU A 59 -6.62 9.45 10.01
CA LEU A 59 -5.40 8.66 10.14
C LEU A 59 -5.23 8.17 11.60
N VAL A 60 -5.32 9.10 12.56
CA VAL A 60 -5.20 8.77 13.99
C VAL A 60 -6.25 7.74 14.42
N ARG A 61 -7.52 7.92 14.01
CA ARG A 61 -8.58 6.94 14.30
C ARG A 61 -8.29 5.55 13.73
N ARG A 62 -7.77 5.47 12.50
CA ARG A 62 -7.41 4.20 11.87
C ARG A 62 -6.23 3.52 12.55
N LEU A 63 -5.23 4.27 13.00
CA LEU A 63 -4.09 3.71 13.74
C LEU A 63 -4.50 3.17 15.13
N HIS A 64 -5.50 3.79 15.77
CA HIS A 64 -6.04 3.29 17.04
C HIS A 64 -6.90 2.03 16.90
N ALA A 65 -7.52 1.82 15.73
CA ALA A 65 -8.37 0.65 15.46
C ALA A 65 -7.53 -0.55 14.97
N PHE A 66 -6.59 -1.00 15.79
CA PHE A 66 -5.77 -2.17 15.48
C PHE A 66 -6.62 -3.44 15.37
N SER A 67 -6.64 -4.07 14.20
CA SER A 67 -7.31 -5.36 13.95
C SER A 67 -6.26 -6.44 13.74
N PRO A 68 -6.13 -7.46 14.60
CA PRO A 68 -5.13 -8.51 14.43
C PRO A 68 -5.37 -9.42 13.21
N ASP A 69 -6.62 -9.48 12.72
CA ASP A 69 -7.05 -10.36 11.62
C ASP A 69 -6.55 -9.93 10.24
N VAL A 70 -6.12 -8.67 10.08
CA VAL A 70 -5.54 -8.18 8.82
C VAL A 70 -4.05 -8.47 8.70
N TYR A 71 -3.49 -9.21 9.65
CA TYR A 71 -2.08 -9.53 9.69
C TYR A 71 -1.83 -11.04 9.72
N THR A 72 -0.81 -11.45 8.98
CA THR A 72 -0.25 -12.80 9.02
C THR A 72 0.90 -12.83 10.02
N TRP A 73 0.86 -13.78 10.93
CA TRP A 73 1.85 -13.92 12.00
C TRP A 73 2.83 -15.05 11.66
N THR A 74 4.12 -14.73 11.56
CA THR A 74 5.14 -15.73 11.28
C THR A 74 5.82 -16.17 12.56
N LEU A 75 5.87 -17.48 12.79
CA LEU A 75 6.62 -18.08 13.88
C LEU A 75 8.13 -18.08 13.57
N PRO A 76 8.99 -18.08 14.61
CA PRO A 76 10.43 -18.22 14.46
C PRO A 76 10.77 -19.50 13.68
N GLY A 77 11.57 -19.38 12.62
CA GLY A 77 11.97 -20.51 11.77
C GLY A 77 11.10 -20.78 10.56
N ALA A 78 9.92 -20.14 10.44
CA ALA A 78 9.14 -20.15 9.20
C ALA A 78 9.65 -19.03 8.28
N LEU A 79 9.87 -19.34 6.99
CA LEU A 79 10.17 -18.33 5.99
C LEU A 79 8.92 -17.47 5.76
N PRO A 80 9.03 -16.13 5.82
CA PRO A 80 7.91 -15.27 5.45
C PRO A 80 7.51 -15.55 4.00
N ALA A 81 6.20 -15.53 3.73
CA ALA A 81 5.71 -15.69 2.38
C ALA A 81 6.36 -14.63 1.48
N PRO A 82 6.85 -15.00 0.28
CA PRO A 82 7.45 -14.02 -0.62
C PRO A 82 6.41 -12.95 -0.95
N ARG A 83 6.72 -11.71 -0.58
CA ARG A 83 5.91 -10.54 -0.94
C ARG A 83 5.98 -10.41 -2.45
N ALA A 84 4.85 -10.62 -3.12
CA ALA A 84 4.77 -10.37 -4.56
C ALA A 84 5.17 -8.91 -4.79
N ALA A 85 6.30 -8.69 -5.45
CA ALA A 85 6.68 -7.35 -5.90
C ALA A 85 5.58 -6.90 -6.87
N GLN A 86 4.76 -5.94 -6.44
CA GLN A 86 3.72 -5.35 -7.28
C GLN A 86 4.30 -4.36 -8.31
N ASP A 87 5.62 -4.34 -8.48
CA ASP A 87 6.31 -3.61 -9.55
C ASP A 87 6.12 -4.35 -10.88
N GLY A 88 4.89 -4.25 -11.41
CA GLY A 88 4.64 -4.44 -12.83
C GLY A 88 5.36 -3.34 -13.60
N LEU A 89 6.59 -3.59 -14.00
CA LEU A 89 7.35 -2.76 -14.92
C LEU A 89 6.93 -3.15 -16.35
N PRO A 90 6.15 -2.34 -17.09
CA PRO A 90 6.06 -2.54 -18.53
C PRO A 90 7.37 -2.08 -19.14
N THR A 91 8.22 -3.04 -19.51
CA THR A 91 9.39 -2.82 -20.36
C THR A 91 8.90 -2.42 -21.76
N ALA A 92 8.53 -1.16 -21.96
CA ALA A 92 8.36 -0.63 -23.30
C ALA A 92 9.77 -0.35 -23.88
N PRO A 93 10.15 -0.93 -25.04
CA PRO A 93 11.43 -0.63 -25.64
C PRO A 93 11.49 0.85 -26.04
N LEU A 94 12.54 1.53 -25.59
CA LEU A 94 12.86 2.91 -25.91
C LEU A 94 13.20 2.99 -27.41
N GLY A 95 12.19 3.17 -28.26
CA GLY A 95 12.37 3.57 -29.65
C GLY A 95 13.01 4.97 -29.67
N ARG A 96 14.21 5.07 -30.25
CA ARG A 96 14.90 6.34 -30.50
C ARG A 96 14.73 6.76 -31.98
N PRO A 97 14.94 8.05 -32.28
CA PRO A 97 14.29 8.81 -33.36
C PRO A 97 14.71 8.43 -34.78
#